data_AF-A9DFN5-F1
#
_entry.id   AF-A9DFN5-F1
#
_cell.length_a   1.000
_cell.length_b   1.000
_cell.length_c   1.000
_cell.angle_alpha   90.00
_cell.angle_beta   90.00
_cell.angle_gamma   90.00
#
_symmetry.space_group_name_H-M   'P 1'
#
loop_
_entity.id
_entity.type
_entity.pdbx_description
1 polymer ?
#
loop_
_entity_poly.entity_id
_entity_poly.type
_entity_poly.pdbx_seq_one_letter_code
_entity_poly.pdbx_strand_id
1 'polypeptide(L)'
;MKTALTCALFGILFFGSLCSSNEETQEQEPTPTPQDELYKRNYQNASGLCGSWYRNESSLESIYNCTLKTLDEKNHTIVNKTWEGFRLSRNFTIPQLVGLMCNFSVAMPDNFTLMFKFDGSNELESPEGSYGDSVTTEAPQVPEKELFYAEGNCSVKIYASTTTPPPTTPSEPAVVAIA
;
A
#
# COMPACT_ATOMS: atom_id res chain seq x y z
N MET A 1 22.35 -27.40 3.96
CA MET A 1 21.44 -26.79 2.98
C MET A 1 20.07 -26.64 3.62
N LYS A 2 19.75 -25.48 4.20
CA LYS A 2 18.46 -25.23 4.87
C LYS A 2 18.17 -23.74 5.13
N THR A 3 18.66 -22.84 4.26
CA THR A 3 18.60 -21.38 4.52
C THR A 3 18.15 -20.53 3.33
N ALA A 4 17.76 -21.11 2.19
CA ALA A 4 17.32 -20.33 1.02
C ALA A 4 15.79 -20.30 0.80
N LEU A 5 15.01 -21.06 1.58
CA LEU A 5 13.60 -21.34 1.25
C LEU A 5 12.57 -20.45 1.98
N THR A 6 12.98 -19.30 2.51
CA THR A 6 12.08 -18.35 3.20
C THR A 6 11.87 -17.03 2.45
N CYS A 7 12.60 -16.79 1.35
CA CYS A 7 12.41 -15.58 0.54
C CYS A 7 11.21 -15.70 -0.43
N ALA A 8 10.73 -16.92 -0.69
CA ALA A 8 9.66 -17.19 -1.67
C ALA A 8 8.23 -17.09 -1.12
N LEU A 9 8.02 -16.97 0.19
CA LEU A 9 6.69 -17.17 0.80
C LEU A 9 5.88 -15.89 1.07
N PHE A 10 6.46 -14.69 0.93
CA PHE A 10 5.76 -13.43 1.28
C PHE A 10 5.91 -12.31 0.24
N GLY A 11 6.74 -12.48 -0.79
CA GLY A 11 7.03 -11.43 -1.78
C GLY A 11 5.91 -11.17 -2.78
N ILE A 12 4.96 -12.08 -2.98
CA ILE A 12 3.97 -11.95 -4.07
C ILE A 12 2.72 -11.18 -3.62
N LEU A 13 2.48 -11.04 -2.32
CA LEU A 13 1.22 -10.46 -1.81
C LEU A 13 1.23 -8.92 -1.68
N PHE A 14 2.39 -8.27 -1.88
CA PHE A 14 2.53 -6.81 -1.90
C PHE A 14 3.41 -6.28 -3.04
N PHE A 15 4.11 -7.16 -3.76
CA PHE A 15 5.07 -6.78 -4.80
C PHE A 15 4.74 -7.48 -6.11
N GLY A 16 4.05 -6.77 -7.00
CA GLY A 16 3.80 -7.20 -8.39
C GLY A 16 5.05 -7.27 -9.29
N SER A 17 6.23 -7.54 -8.73
CA SER A 17 7.45 -7.86 -9.47
C SER A 17 8.54 -8.24 -8.47
N LEU A 18 8.74 -9.52 -8.20
CA LEU A 18 10.02 -10.11 -7.79
C LEU A 18 9.88 -11.64 -7.83
N CYS A 19 9.78 -12.19 -9.05
CA CYS A 19 10.21 -13.54 -9.45
C CYS A 19 9.95 -13.70 -10.96
N SER A 20 10.58 -12.86 -11.79
CA SER A 20 10.73 -13.22 -13.20
C SER A 20 12.00 -14.06 -13.30
N SER A 21 11.81 -15.37 -13.40
CA SER A 21 12.85 -16.34 -13.77
C SER A 21 13.37 -15.98 -15.16
N ASN A 22 14.45 -15.22 -15.24
CA ASN A 22 15.32 -15.25 -16.41
C ASN A 22 16.27 -16.43 -16.24
N GLU A 23 15.89 -17.57 -16.84
CA GLU A 23 16.85 -18.61 -17.17
C GLU A 23 17.93 -18.00 -18.09
N GLU A 24 19.17 -18.46 -17.89
CA GLU A 24 20.37 -18.14 -18.66
C GLU A 24 21.12 -16.83 -18.34
N THR A 25 21.88 -16.80 -17.24
CA THR A 25 23.36 -16.76 -17.30
C THR A 25 24.00 -16.94 -15.92
N GLN A 26 25.17 -17.59 -15.93
CA GLN A 26 26.04 -17.99 -14.83
C GLN A 26 26.15 -17.06 -13.60
N GLU A 27 26.10 -17.72 -12.44
CA GLU A 27 26.93 -17.49 -11.24
C GLU A 27 27.30 -16.04 -10.88
N GLN A 28 26.37 -15.37 -10.21
CA GLN A 28 26.71 -14.53 -9.06
C GLN A 28 25.54 -14.57 -8.10
N GLU A 29 25.79 -14.93 -6.83
CA GLU A 29 24.82 -14.67 -5.77
C GLU A 29 24.37 -13.21 -5.90
N PRO A 30 23.07 -12.92 -6.02
CA PRO A 30 22.60 -11.55 -6.08
C PRO A 30 23.01 -10.88 -4.77
N THR A 31 23.94 -9.93 -4.81
CA THR A 31 24.22 -9.07 -3.67
C THR A 31 22.87 -8.52 -3.18
N PRO A 32 22.50 -8.71 -1.91
CA PRO A 32 21.24 -8.22 -1.40
C PRO A 32 21.12 -6.74 -1.74
N THR A 33 20.08 -6.36 -2.48
CA THR A 33 19.85 -4.96 -2.80
C THR A 33 19.71 -4.21 -1.47
N PRO A 34 20.50 -3.15 -1.24
CA PRO A 34 20.37 -2.36 -0.03
C PRO A 34 18.92 -1.93 0.18
N GLN A 35 18.45 -1.99 1.42
CA GLN A 35 17.04 -1.74 1.74
C GLN A 35 16.57 -0.36 1.23
N ASP A 36 17.44 0.65 1.31
CA ASP A 36 17.18 2.00 0.81
C ASP A 36 16.96 2.04 -0.72
N GLU A 37 17.68 1.21 -1.48
CA GLU A 37 17.47 1.11 -2.92
C GLU A 37 16.13 0.43 -3.27
N LEU A 38 15.71 -0.56 -2.47
CA LEU A 38 14.40 -1.18 -2.60
C LEU A 38 13.27 -0.19 -2.34
N TYR A 39 13.35 0.57 -1.24
CA TYR A 39 12.37 1.61 -0.93
C TYR A 39 12.33 2.68 -2.02
N LYS A 40 13.49 3.18 -2.43
CA LYS A 40 13.57 4.20 -3.49
C LYS A 40 12.97 3.71 -4.80
N ARG A 41 13.30 2.49 -5.24
CA ARG A 41 12.79 1.93 -6.50
C ARG A 41 11.26 1.84 -6.50
N ASN A 42 10.66 1.39 -5.40
CA ASN A 42 9.23 1.11 -5.34
C ASN A 42 8.39 2.32 -4.93
N TYR A 43 8.91 3.19 -4.06
CA TYR A 43 8.09 4.22 -3.39
C TYR A 43 8.40 5.65 -3.80
N GLN A 44 9.59 5.94 -4.36
CA GLN A 44 9.96 7.32 -4.73
C GLN A 44 8.91 8.00 -5.62
N ASN A 45 8.33 7.26 -6.58
CA ASN A 45 7.36 7.78 -7.53
C ASN A 45 5.93 7.26 -7.30
N ALA A 46 5.70 6.44 -6.27
CA ALA A 46 4.36 5.94 -5.96
C ALA A 46 3.53 7.05 -5.32
N SER A 47 2.32 7.30 -5.80
CA SER A 47 1.44 8.33 -5.23
C SER A 47 0.60 7.80 -4.05
N GLY A 48 0.54 6.48 -3.87
CA GLY A 48 -0.23 5.81 -2.81
C GLY A 48 0.35 5.98 -1.40
N LEU A 49 -0.17 5.20 -0.45
CA LEU A 49 0.18 5.24 0.97
C LEU A 49 1.67 5.06 1.21
N CYS A 50 2.27 4.00 0.64
CA CYS A 50 3.69 3.71 0.84
C CYS A 50 4.62 4.77 0.23
N GLY A 51 4.23 5.35 -0.91
CA GLY A 51 4.98 6.43 -1.53
C GLY A 51 4.89 7.74 -0.77
N SER A 52 3.68 8.12 -0.34
CA SER A 52 3.44 9.28 0.51
C SER A 52 4.17 9.17 1.86
N TRP A 53 4.16 7.98 2.47
CA TRP A 53 4.92 7.68 3.69
C TRP A 53 6.44 7.79 3.47
N TYR A 54 6.97 7.15 2.43
CA TYR A 54 8.41 7.17 2.13
C TYR A 54 8.92 8.60 1.87
N ARG A 55 8.12 9.45 1.22
CA ARG A 55 8.45 10.86 0.99
C ARG A 55 8.11 11.77 2.17
N ASN A 56 7.58 11.23 3.27
CA ASN A 56 7.14 11.95 4.46
C ASN A 56 6.20 13.12 4.12
N GLU A 57 5.19 12.86 3.29
CA GLU A 57 4.26 13.89 2.86
C GLU A 57 3.14 14.14 3.86
N SER A 58 2.66 15.38 3.91
CA SER A 58 1.48 15.77 4.69
C SER A 58 0.18 15.14 4.17
N SER A 59 0.18 14.61 2.94
CA SER A 59 -0.97 13.98 2.29
C SER A 59 -1.31 12.61 2.89
N LEU A 60 -0.36 11.95 3.56
CA LEU A 60 -0.45 10.54 3.98
C LEU A 60 -1.74 10.21 4.74
N GLU A 61 -2.01 10.95 5.81
CA GLU A 61 -3.19 10.68 6.65
C GLU A 61 -4.50 10.95 5.90
N SER A 62 -4.50 11.93 4.99
CA SER A 62 -5.65 12.22 4.14
C SER A 62 -5.92 11.06 3.17
N ILE A 63 -4.86 10.50 2.57
CA ILE A 63 -4.96 9.36 1.66
C ILE A 63 -5.48 8.14 2.42
N TYR A 64 -4.94 7.88 3.61
CA TYR A 64 -5.37 6.78 4.49
C TYR A 64 -6.86 6.87 4.84
N ASN A 65 -7.31 8.01 5.37
CA ASN A 65 -8.70 8.20 5.76
C ASN A 65 -9.66 8.15 4.57
N CYS A 66 -9.27 8.72 3.43
CA CYS A 66 -10.05 8.62 2.20
C CYS A 66 -10.19 7.17 1.72
N THR A 67 -9.11 6.39 1.81
CA THR A 67 -9.08 4.98 1.37
C THR A 67 -10.03 4.14 2.21
N LEU A 68 -9.94 4.25 3.54
CA LEU A 68 -10.84 3.54 4.45
C LEU A 68 -12.30 3.93 4.22
N LYS A 69 -12.59 5.22 4.05
CA LYS A 69 -13.95 5.71 3.76
C LYS A 69 -14.49 5.14 2.45
N THR A 70 -13.69 5.17 1.38
CA THR A 70 -14.09 4.67 0.06
C THR A 70 -14.41 3.17 0.09
N LEU A 71 -13.64 2.39 0.86
CA LEU A 71 -13.87 0.96 1.03
C LEU A 71 -15.10 0.68 1.90
N ASP A 72 -15.30 1.46 2.95
CA ASP A 72 -16.49 1.38 3.81
C ASP A 72 -17.78 1.64 3.01
N GLU A 73 -17.78 2.66 2.15
CA GLU A 73 -18.89 2.97 1.22
C GLU A 73 -19.20 1.83 0.24
N LYS A 74 -18.22 0.99 -0.06
CA LYS A 74 -18.35 -0.23 -0.89
C LYS A 74 -18.67 -1.48 -0.07
N ASN A 75 -19.01 -1.33 1.22
CA ASN A 75 -19.27 -2.42 2.16
C ASN A 75 -18.05 -3.34 2.41
N HIS A 76 -16.83 -2.84 2.20
CA HIS A 76 -15.57 -3.51 2.51
C HIS A 76 -15.07 -3.14 3.92
N THR A 77 -15.98 -3.23 4.90
CA THR A 77 -15.75 -2.81 6.29
C THR A 77 -14.62 -3.58 7.00
N ILE A 78 -14.25 -4.76 6.47
CA ILE A 78 -13.17 -5.59 7.00
C ILE A 78 -11.81 -4.88 6.97
N VAL A 79 -11.55 -4.02 5.98
CA VAL A 79 -10.26 -3.31 5.89
C VAL A 79 -10.12 -2.34 7.06
N ASN A 80 -11.17 -1.56 7.33
CA ASN A 80 -11.21 -0.65 8.47
C ASN A 80 -11.03 -1.41 9.79
N LYS A 81 -11.79 -2.50 9.99
CA LYS A 81 -11.66 -3.34 11.19
C LYS A 81 -10.24 -3.88 11.37
N THR A 82 -9.60 -4.35 10.30
CA THR A 82 -8.24 -4.88 10.36
C THR A 82 -7.20 -3.78 10.62
N TRP A 83 -7.22 -2.72 9.83
CA TRP A 83 -6.22 -1.65 9.90
C TRP A 83 -6.36 -0.85 11.19
N GLU A 84 -7.54 -0.30 11.47
CA GLU A 84 -7.78 0.52 12.66
C GLU A 84 -7.78 -0.33 13.93
N GLY A 85 -8.32 -1.55 13.89
CA GLY A 85 -8.26 -2.47 15.03
C GLY A 85 -6.81 -2.77 15.44
N PHE A 86 -5.96 -3.09 14.47
CA PHE A 86 -4.54 -3.31 14.73
C PHE A 86 -3.86 -2.02 15.20
N ARG A 87 -4.07 -0.90 14.50
CA ARG A 87 -3.50 0.42 14.84
C ARG A 87 -3.80 0.83 16.28
N LEU A 88 -5.07 0.75 16.68
CA LEU A 88 -5.51 1.12 18.03
C LEU A 88 -4.98 0.15 19.07
N SER A 89 -4.99 -1.16 18.82
CA SER A 89 -4.47 -2.16 19.76
C SER A 89 -2.97 -2.00 20.07
N ARG A 90 -2.21 -1.44 19.12
CA ARG A 90 -0.76 -1.19 19.26
C ARG A 90 -0.43 0.26 19.61
N ASN A 91 -1.43 1.12 19.77
CA ASN A 91 -1.27 2.57 19.97
C ASN A 91 -0.42 3.24 18.87
N PHE A 92 -0.59 2.82 17.62
CA PHE A 92 0.12 3.39 16.48
C PHE A 92 -0.57 4.65 15.94
N THR A 93 0.25 5.61 15.50
CA THR A 93 -0.20 6.67 14.59
C THR A 93 -0.41 6.08 13.18
N ILE A 94 -1.12 6.80 12.31
CA ILE A 94 -1.30 6.39 10.92
C ILE A 94 0.06 6.21 10.21
N PRO A 95 1.02 7.16 10.30
CA PRO A 95 2.34 6.97 9.69
C PRO A 95 3.10 5.75 10.21
N GLN A 96 2.96 5.40 11.50
CA GLN A 96 3.60 4.20 12.06
C GLN A 96 3.00 2.91 11.48
N LEU A 97 1.68 2.84 11.38
CA LEU A 97 1.01 1.69 10.76
C LEU A 97 1.40 1.54 9.30
N VAL A 98 1.30 2.62 8.51
CA VAL A 98 1.62 2.58 7.09
C VAL A 98 3.10 2.23 6.90
N GLY A 99 4.00 2.77 7.71
CA GLY A 99 5.41 2.38 7.68
C GLY A 99 5.64 0.90 7.94
N LEU A 100 4.84 0.28 8.83
CA LEU A 100 4.89 -1.17 9.05
C LEU A 100 4.38 -1.95 7.83
N MET A 101 3.23 -1.53 7.26
CA MET A 101 2.63 -2.15 6.09
C MET A 101 3.54 -2.07 4.85
N CYS A 102 4.32 -1.00 4.74
CA CYS A 102 5.22 -0.76 3.62
C CYS A 102 6.64 -1.30 3.88
N ASN A 103 6.89 -1.98 5.00
CA ASN A 103 8.23 -2.45 5.34
C ASN A 103 8.54 -3.79 4.66
N PHE A 104 9.48 -3.78 3.72
CA PHE A 104 9.93 -4.97 2.98
C PHE A 104 10.51 -6.09 3.86
N SER A 105 10.87 -5.81 5.11
CA SER A 105 11.50 -6.78 6.02
C SER A 105 10.55 -7.30 7.10
N VAL A 106 9.28 -6.89 7.09
CA VAL A 106 8.29 -7.25 8.11
C VAL A 106 7.19 -8.12 7.51
N ALA A 107 6.89 -9.23 8.18
CA ALA A 107 5.69 -10.01 7.91
C ALA A 107 4.50 -9.38 8.65
N MET A 108 3.45 -9.03 7.90
CA MET A 108 2.20 -8.54 8.49
C MET A 108 1.45 -9.71 9.17
N PRO A 109 0.68 -9.44 10.23
CA PRO A 109 -0.12 -10.49 10.87
C PRO A 109 -1.17 -11.08 9.92
N ASP A 110 -1.56 -12.33 10.13
CA ASP A 110 -2.41 -13.11 9.20
C ASP A 110 -3.72 -12.40 8.83
N ASN A 111 -4.32 -11.64 9.73
CA ASN A 111 -5.55 -10.89 9.45
C ASN A 111 -5.38 -9.85 8.32
N PHE A 112 -4.15 -9.40 8.05
CA PHE A 112 -3.87 -8.54 6.90
C PHE A 112 -3.93 -9.26 5.57
N THR A 113 -3.63 -10.55 5.54
CA THR A 113 -3.73 -11.39 4.34
C THR A 113 -5.15 -11.94 4.19
N LEU A 114 -5.75 -12.40 5.29
CA LEU A 114 -7.07 -13.02 5.29
C LEU A 114 -8.22 -12.04 4.97
N MET A 115 -7.97 -10.73 4.99
CA MET A 115 -8.98 -9.74 4.58
C MET A 115 -9.29 -9.78 3.08
N PHE A 116 -8.40 -10.37 2.26
CA PHE A 116 -8.54 -10.37 0.82
C PHE A 116 -9.25 -11.60 0.30
N LYS A 117 -10.02 -11.41 -0.77
CA LYS A 117 -10.68 -12.50 -1.49
C LYS A 117 -9.66 -13.17 -2.39
N PHE A 118 -9.39 -14.45 -2.13
CA PHE A 118 -8.58 -15.27 -3.03
C PHE A 118 -9.33 -15.48 -4.36
N ASP A 119 -8.72 -15.10 -5.48
CA ASP A 119 -9.32 -15.22 -6.81
C ASP A 119 -8.85 -16.45 -7.61
N GLY A 120 -8.05 -17.32 -6.99
CA GLY A 120 -7.62 -18.60 -7.57
C GLY A 120 -6.64 -18.47 -8.74
N SER A 121 -6.10 -17.28 -9.01
CA SER A 121 -5.23 -17.04 -10.18
C SER A 121 -3.74 -17.28 -9.93
N ASN A 122 -3.35 -17.64 -8.70
CA ASN A 122 -1.99 -18.03 -8.37
C ASN A 122 -1.99 -19.49 -7.89
N GLU A 123 -1.21 -20.34 -8.54
CA GLU A 123 -0.83 -21.66 -8.03
C GLU A 123 -0.06 -21.47 -6.71
N LEU A 124 -0.80 -21.36 -5.61
CA LEU A 124 -0.30 -21.56 -4.27
C LEU A 124 -1.01 -22.80 -3.74
N GLU A 125 -0.31 -23.93 -3.84
CA GLU A 125 -0.65 -25.14 -3.13
C GLU A 125 -0.79 -24.75 -1.64
N SER A 126 -2.02 -24.71 -1.16
CA SER A 126 -2.28 -24.48 0.27
C SER A 126 -1.64 -25.64 1.04
N PRO A 127 -0.95 -25.40 2.17
CA PRO A 127 -0.71 -26.47 3.11
C PRO A 127 -2.08 -26.97 3.53
N GLU A 128 -2.34 -28.24 3.26
CA GLU A 128 -3.52 -28.97 3.67
C GLU A 128 -3.68 -28.84 5.20
N GLY A 129 -4.42 -27.83 5.61
CA GLY A 129 -4.68 -27.46 7.00
C GLY A 129 -6.18 -27.44 7.19
N SER A 130 -6.71 -28.61 7.57
CA SER A 130 -8.09 -28.87 7.99
C SER A 130 -8.77 -27.68 8.69
N TYR A 131 -9.58 -26.92 7.95
CA TYR A 131 -10.60 -26.07 8.58
C TYR A 131 -11.85 -26.91 8.77
N GLY A 132 -11.98 -27.41 10.00
CA GLY A 132 -13.23 -27.89 10.52
C GLY A 132 -14.29 -26.78 10.43
N ASP A 133 -15.49 -27.22 10.09
CA ASP A 133 -16.75 -26.49 10.11
C ASP A 133 -16.85 -25.55 11.33
N SER A 134 -16.60 -24.26 11.10
CA SER A 134 -16.96 -23.20 12.03
C SER A 134 -17.50 -22.04 11.22
N VAL A 135 -18.82 -22.03 11.07
CA VAL A 135 -19.62 -20.88 10.64
C VAL A 135 -19.23 -19.69 11.50
N THR A 136 -18.26 -18.91 11.02
CA THR A 136 -17.83 -17.68 11.65
C THR A 136 -18.34 -16.56 10.76
N THR A 137 -19.12 -15.67 11.36
CA THR A 137 -19.70 -14.47 10.75
C THR A 137 -18.60 -13.47 10.38
N GLU A 138 -17.68 -13.84 9.50
CA GLU A 138 -16.62 -12.96 9.01
C GLU A 138 -17.19 -11.94 8.02
N ALA A 139 -16.67 -10.72 8.11
CA ALA A 139 -17.03 -9.67 7.16
C ALA A 139 -16.59 -10.08 5.73
N PRO A 140 -17.31 -9.65 4.67
CA PRO A 140 -16.96 -10.04 3.31
C PRO A 140 -15.52 -9.65 2.96
N GLN A 141 -14.75 -10.62 2.48
CA GLN A 141 -13.39 -10.41 1.98
C GLN A 141 -13.37 -9.45 0.79
N VAL A 142 -12.26 -8.72 0.63
CA VAL A 142 -12.11 -7.64 -0.35
C VAL A 142 -11.27 -8.10 -1.53
N PRO A 143 -11.70 -7.90 -2.78
CA PRO A 143 -10.80 -8.09 -3.91
C PRO A 143 -9.64 -7.10 -3.82
N GLU A 144 -8.40 -7.57 -3.99
CA GLU A 144 -7.19 -6.74 -3.83
C GLU A 144 -7.21 -5.48 -4.73
N LYS A 145 -7.72 -5.64 -5.97
CA LYS A 145 -7.94 -4.53 -6.91
C LYS A 145 -8.79 -3.39 -6.36
N GLU A 146 -9.73 -3.67 -5.47
CA GLU A 146 -10.60 -2.64 -4.88
C GLU A 146 -9.83 -1.78 -3.89
N LEU A 147 -8.91 -2.38 -3.12
CA LEU A 147 -8.02 -1.66 -2.22
C LEU A 147 -7.11 -0.72 -3.01
N PHE A 148 -6.41 -1.24 -4.02
CA PHE A 148 -5.51 -0.42 -4.85
C PHE A 148 -6.25 0.67 -5.61
N TYR A 149 -7.45 0.37 -6.12
CA TYR A 149 -8.28 1.38 -6.76
C TYR A 149 -8.67 2.49 -5.79
N ALA A 150 -9.10 2.14 -4.57
CA ALA A 150 -9.47 3.12 -3.56
C ALA A 150 -8.28 4.01 -3.17
N GLU A 151 -7.13 3.39 -2.89
CA GLU A 151 -5.88 4.09 -2.55
C GLU A 151 -5.44 5.05 -3.66
N GLY A 152 -5.35 4.55 -4.90
CA GLY A 152 -4.93 5.33 -6.05
C GLY A 152 -5.88 6.49 -6.36
N ASN A 153 -7.19 6.25 -6.30
CA ASN A 153 -8.20 7.29 -6.52
C ASN A 153 -8.14 8.39 -5.45
N CYS A 154 -7.97 8.01 -4.18
CA CYS A 154 -7.82 8.94 -3.07
C CYS A 154 -6.54 9.78 -3.20
N SER A 155 -5.43 9.14 -3.51
CA SER A 155 -4.16 9.79 -3.81
C SER A 155 -4.32 10.87 -4.90
N VAL A 156 -4.85 10.50 -6.07
CA VAL A 156 -5.05 11.44 -7.19
C VAL A 156 -5.90 12.64 -6.78
N LYS A 157 -7.03 12.40 -6.09
CA LYS A 157 -7.92 13.47 -5.64
C LYS A 157 -7.23 14.44 -4.68
N ILE A 158 -6.43 13.92 -3.74
CA ILE A 158 -5.75 14.73 -2.74
C ILE A 158 -4.62 15.55 -3.35
N TYR A 159 -3.82 14.97 -4.26
CA TYR A 159 -2.79 15.74 -4.97
C TYR A 159 -3.39 16.83 -5.87
N ALA A 160 -4.48 16.52 -6.57
CA ALA A 160 -5.21 17.51 -7.36
C ALA A 160 -5.74 18.66 -6.49
N SER A 161 -6.19 18.38 -5.27
CA SER A 161 -6.72 19.40 -4.34
C SER A 161 -5.62 20.24 -3.67
N THR A 162 -4.41 19.70 -3.51
CA THR A 162 -3.28 20.38 -2.85
C THR A 162 -2.41 21.18 -3.83
N THR A 163 -2.51 20.87 -5.13
CA THR A 163 -1.86 21.63 -6.20
C THR A 163 -2.72 22.83 -6.59
N THR A 164 -2.78 23.85 -5.75
CA THR A 164 -3.40 25.14 -6.11
C THR A 164 -2.56 25.81 -7.20
N PRO A 165 -3.14 26.25 -8.34
CA PRO A 165 -2.40 27.11 -9.26
C PRO A 165 -1.95 28.38 -8.52
N PRO A 166 -0.77 28.95 -8.83
CA PRO A 166 -0.31 30.17 -8.20
C PRO A 166 -1.39 31.27 -8.31
N PRO A 167 -1.54 32.15 -7.29
CA PRO A 167 -2.50 33.23 -7.39
C PRO A 167 -2.16 34.05 -8.63
N THR A 168 -3.12 34.20 -9.54
CA THR A 168 -2.98 35.14 -10.65
C THR A 168 -3.00 36.53 -10.04
N THR A 169 -1.84 37.11 -9.76
CA THR A 169 -1.71 38.50 -9.31
C THR A 169 -2.42 39.39 -10.33
N PRO A 170 -3.46 40.16 -9.95
CA PRO A 170 -4.04 41.14 -10.84
C PRO A 170 -2.97 42.19 -11.16
N SER A 171 -2.64 42.37 -12.44
CA SER A 171 -1.76 43.45 -12.88
C SER A 171 -2.37 44.79 -12.47
N GLU A 172 -1.65 45.54 -11.64
CA GLU A 172 -2.00 46.89 -11.21
C GLU A 172 -2.17 47.80 -12.45
N PRO A 173 -3.27 48.58 -12.56
CA PRO A 173 -3.44 49.47 -13.70
C PRO A 173 -2.44 50.62 -13.59
N ALA A 174 -1.60 50.77 -14.62
CA ALA A 174 -0.68 51.90 -14.72
C ALA A 174 -1.47 53.21 -14.72
N VAL A 175 -1.31 54.00 -13.66
CA VAL A 175 -1.79 55.37 -13.58
C VAL A 175 -1.00 56.20 -14.59
N VAL A 176 -1.64 56.55 -15.71
CA VAL A 176 -1.09 57.52 -16.67
C VAL A 176 -1.19 58.90 -16.05
N ALA A 177 -0.05 59.42 -15.56
CA ALA A 177 0.09 60.82 -15.23
C ALA A 177 0.20 61.61 -16.55
N ILE A 178 -0.84 62.38 -16.87
CA ILE A 178 -0.84 63.39 -17.92
C ILE A 178 -0.27 64.69 -17.33
N ALA A 179 0.83 65.18 -17.91
CA ALA A 179 1.41 66.50 -17.68
C ALA A 179 0.97 67.48 -18.77
#